data_AF-A0A2T6BFS2-F1
#
_entry.id   AF-A0A2T6BFS2-F1
#
_cell.length_a   1.000
_cell.length_b   1.000
_cell.length_c   1.000
_cell.angle_alpha   90.00
_cell.angle_beta   90.00
_cell.angle_gamma   90.00
#
_symmetry.space_group_name_H-M   'P 1'
#
loop_
_entity.id
_entity.type
_entity.pdbx_description
1 polymer ?
#
loop_
_entity_poly.entity_id
_entity_poly.type
_entity_poly.pdbx_seq_one_letter_code
_entity_poly.pdbx_strand_id
1 'polypeptide(L)'
;MDDDIRTTAEAIEGAALRRAGVVHVTDCGTTPEEEELPASVSKTPVEQKSPAEWAYERLILYIKNFEEKLDNDHEVAMGFTGGDAGIMRIEGLGFYAPDIITFYGSDPGGARTQQIQHVSQLNVLLRALPKHVDQPEPKRIGFRLVQDLENG
;
A
#
# COMPACT_ATOMS: atom_id res chain seq x y z
N MET A 1 43.25 -7.02 7.33
CA MET A 1 41.82 -7.36 7.17
C MET A 1 41.19 -6.88 8.45
N ASP A 2 40.73 -5.63 8.44
CA ASP A 2 39.98 -5.05 9.57
C ASP A 2 38.58 -5.64 9.49
N ASP A 3 38.26 -6.51 10.44
CA ASP A 3 36.89 -6.96 10.66
C ASP A 3 36.19 -5.82 11.39
N ASP A 4 35.48 -4.96 10.64
CA ASP A 4 34.67 -3.87 11.18
C ASP A 4 33.60 -4.48 12.10
N ILE A 5 33.87 -4.50 13.40
CA ILE A 5 32.91 -4.91 14.43
C ILE A 5 31.84 -3.82 14.50
N ARG A 6 30.81 -3.94 13.65
CA ARG A 6 29.61 -3.10 13.75
C ARG A 6 28.96 -3.36 15.09
N THR A 7 28.78 -2.30 15.87
CA THR A 7 28.04 -2.40 17.13
C THR A 7 26.58 -2.74 16.85
N THR A 8 25.91 -3.38 17.80
CA THR A 8 24.46 -3.65 17.68
C THR A 8 23.66 -2.36 17.48
N ALA A 9 24.13 -1.23 18.02
CA ALA A 9 23.56 0.09 17.76
C ALA A 9 23.68 0.49 16.29
N GLU A 10 24.85 0.37 15.66
CA GLU A 10 25.05 0.72 14.24
C GLU A 10 24.31 -0.23 13.28
N ALA A 11 24.12 -1.50 13.68
CA ALA A 11 23.28 -2.43 12.93
C ALA A 11 21.79 -2.07 13.02
N ILE A 12 21.32 -1.62 14.20
CA ILE A 12 19.95 -1.15 14.42
C ILE A 12 19.71 0.21 13.74
N GLU A 13 20.68 1.13 13.79
CA GLU A 13 20.61 2.43 13.12
C GLU A 13 20.67 2.29 11.59
N GLY A 14 21.50 1.38 11.07
CA GLY A 14 21.55 1.06 9.63
C GLY A 14 20.29 0.37 9.11
N ALA A 15 19.54 -0.32 9.99
CA ALA A 15 18.24 -0.90 9.69
C ALA A 15 17.09 0.11 9.88
N ALA A 16 17.25 1.06 10.81
CA ALA A 16 16.34 2.18 11.05
C ALA A 16 16.40 3.26 9.95
N LEU A 17 17.50 3.35 9.18
CA LEU A 17 17.56 4.19 7.99
C LEU A 17 16.74 3.55 6.87
N ARG A 18 15.50 4.03 6.74
CA ARG A 18 14.61 3.75 5.62
C ARG A 18 15.37 3.75 4.30
N ARG A 19 15.51 2.58 3.68
CA ARG A 19 16.04 2.45 2.30
C ARG A 19 14.90 2.52 1.31
N ALA A 20 14.38 3.72 1.10
CA ALA A 20 13.46 4.04 0.00
C ALA A 20 14.17 4.98 -0.99
N GLY A 21 13.83 4.88 -2.26
CA GLY A 21 14.39 5.74 -3.29
C GLY A 21 13.49 5.74 -4.51
N VAL A 22 13.28 6.92 -5.05
CA VAL A 22 12.51 7.14 -6.28
C VAL A 22 13.25 8.14 -7.15
N VAL A 23 13.09 8.02 -8.47
CA VAL A 23 13.62 8.97 -9.44
C VAL A 23 12.52 9.29 -10.42
N HIS A 24 12.16 10.56 -10.52
CA HIS A 24 11.20 11.06 -11.50
C HIS A 24 11.90 11.89 -12.57
N VAL A 25 11.54 11.69 -13.84
CA VAL A 25 12.05 12.50 -14.97
C VAL A 25 11.28 13.82 -15.11
N THR A 26 10.05 13.86 -14.59
CA THR A 26 9.16 15.01 -14.56
C THR A 26 8.57 15.15 -13.17
N ASP A 27 8.12 16.33 -12.77
CA ASP A 27 7.45 16.50 -11.47
C ASP A 27 6.15 15.66 -11.41
N CYS A 28 6.13 14.69 -10.50
CA CYS A 28 5.01 13.79 -10.25
C CYS A 28 4.35 14.07 -8.89
N GLY A 29 4.69 15.19 -8.26
CA GLY A 29 4.40 15.48 -6.86
C GLY A 29 5.10 14.51 -5.90
N THR A 30 4.92 14.73 -4.60
CA THR A 30 5.49 13.87 -3.57
C THR A 30 4.97 12.45 -3.68
N THR A 31 5.85 11.47 -3.53
CA THR A 31 5.52 10.04 -3.57
C THR A 31 5.74 9.37 -2.22
N PRO A 32 5.10 8.21 -1.97
CA PRO A 32 5.25 7.51 -0.71
C PRO A 32 6.72 7.26 -0.36
N GLU A 33 7.59 6.98 -1.33
CA GLU A 33 9.02 6.75 -1.17
C GLU A 33 9.80 7.97 -0.65
N GLU A 34 9.31 9.19 -0.89
CA GLU A 34 9.91 10.46 -0.47
C GLU A 34 9.37 10.95 0.88
N GLU A 35 8.13 10.60 1.21
CA GLU A 35 7.46 11.02 2.47
C GLU A 35 7.95 10.21 3.68
N GLU A 36 8.08 10.87 4.84
CA GLU A 36 8.36 10.15 6.08
C GLU A 36 7.26 9.12 6.38
N LEU A 37 7.66 7.98 6.93
CA LEU A 37 6.69 6.96 7.33
C LEU A 37 5.83 7.51 8.47
N PRO A 38 4.49 7.39 8.39
CA PRO A 38 3.62 7.79 9.48
C PRO A 38 4.03 7.16 10.81
N ALA A 39 3.78 7.86 11.91
CA ALA A 39 4.18 7.39 13.24
C ALA A 39 3.64 5.99 13.54
N SER A 40 2.42 5.67 13.10
CA SER A 40 1.80 4.34 13.24
C SER A 40 2.63 3.22 12.62
N VAL A 41 3.16 3.45 11.42
CA VAL A 41 4.06 2.53 10.71
C VAL A 41 5.42 2.49 11.40
N SER A 42 5.93 3.61 11.89
CA SER A 42 7.26 3.68 12.50
C SER A 42 7.33 3.16 13.94
N LYS A 43 6.19 2.86 14.59
CA LYS A 43 6.13 2.31 15.98
C LYS A 43 6.86 0.98 16.11
N THR A 44 6.68 0.09 15.13
CA THR A 44 7.27 -1.25 15.13
C THR A 44 8.49 -1.25 14.20
N PRO A 45 9.68 -1.66 14.67
CA PRO A 45 10.86 -1.79 13.81
C PRO A 45 10.58 -2.73 12.63
N VAL A 46 11.11 -2.41 11.44
CA VAL A 46 10.85 -3.16 10.21
C VAL A 46 11.29 -4.63 10.35
N GLU A 47 12.33 -4.91 11.14
CA GLU A 47 12.87 -6.25 11.39
C GLU A 47 11.91 -7.12 12.22
N GLN A 48 10.98 -6.49 12.93
CA GLN A 48 9.97 -7.18 13.72
C GLN A 48 8.66 -7.39 12.96
N LYS A 49 8.52 -6.81 11.76
CA LYS A 49 7.34 -6.95 10.92
C LYS A 49 7.44 -8.19 10.07
N SER A 50 6.29 -8.85 9.88
CA SER A 50 6.21 -9.88 8.86
C SER A 50 6.30 -9.28 7.45
N PRO A 51 6.76 -10.04 6.44
CA PRO A 51 6.74 -9.60 5.06
C PRO A 51 5.37 -9.07 4.60
N ALA A 52 4.29 -9.76 4.97
CA ALA A 52 2.92 -9.35 4.66
C ALA A 52 2.53 -8.04 5.35
N GLU A 53 2.80 -7.89 6.65
CA GLU A 53 2.54 -6.67 7.40
C GLU A 53 3.27 -5.46 6.79
N TRP A 54 4.55 -5.62 6.48
CA TRP A 54 5.34 -4.55 5.89
C TRP A 54 4.88 -4.17 4.47
N ALA A 55 4.42 -5.14 3.68
CA ALA A 55 3.83 -4.86 2.37
C ALA A 55 2.46 -4.18 2.50
N TYR A 56 1.63 -4.62 3.43
CA TYR A 56 0.29 -4.08 3.70
C TYR A 56 0.32 -2.59 4.06
N GLU A 57 1.15 -2.19 5.02
CA GLU A 57 1.26 -0.79 5.42
C GLU A 57 1.70 0.10 4.26
N ARG A 58 2.70 -0.34 3.49
CA ARG A 58 3.18 0.42 2.32
C ARG A 58 2.12 0.51 1.22
N LEU A 59 1.37 -0.57 0.96
CA LEU A 59 0.26 -0.54 0.00
C LEU A 59 -0.79 0.52 0.39
N ILE A 60 -1.09 0.66 1.69
CA ILE A 60 -1.99 1.71 2.18
C ILE A 60 -1.44 3.11 1.84
N LEU A 61 -0.14 3.35 2.03
CA LEU A 61 0.49 4.62 1.69
C LEU A 61 0.42 4.92 0.19
N TYR A 62 0.66 3.92 -0.67
CA TYR A 62 0.49 4.07 -2.12
C TYR A 62 -0.95 4.36 -2.52
N ILE A 63 -1.93 3.66 -1.94
CA ILE A 63 -3.35 3.89 -2.22
C ILE A 63 -3.75 5.31 -1.80
N LYS A 64 -3.35 5.76 -0.61
CA LYS A 64 -3.59 7.13 -0.14
C LYS A 64 -2.98 8.16 -1.09
N ASN A 65 -1.68 8.04 -1.40
CA ASN A 65 -1.00 9.01 -2.28
C ASN A 65 -1.62 9.03 -3.69
N PHE A 66 -2.08 7.89 -4.21
CA PHE A 66 -2.80 7.83 -5.47
C PHE A 66 -4.16 8.52 -5.40
N GLU A 67 -4.93 8.31 -4.33
CA GLU A 67 -6.23 8.96 -4.12
C GLU A 67 -6.12 10.47 -3.90
N GLU A 68 -5.06 10.95 -3.24
CA GLU A 68 -4.81 12.40 -3.04
C GLU A 68 -4.60 13.15 -4.36
N LYS A 69 -4.13 12.46 -5.40
CA LYS A 69 -3.88 13.01 -6.73
C LYS A 69 -5.10 12.89 -7.65
N LEU A 70 -6.20 12.32 -7.17
CA LEU A 70 -7.37 11.98 -7.98
C LEU A 70 -8.49 13.02 -7.84
N ASP A 71 -9.13 13.39 -8.95
CA ASP A 71 -10.29 14.29 -8.93
C ASP A 71 -11.54 13.64 -8.31
N ASN A 72 -12.59 14.42 -8.08
CA ASN A 72 -13.83 13.97 -7.41
C ASN A 72 -14.75 13.10 -8.29
N ASP A 73 -14.40 12.88 -9.55
CA ASP A 73 -15.18 12.06 -10.49
C ASP A 73 -14.60 10.65 -10.63
N HIS A 74 -13.43 10.40 -10.04
CA HIS A 74 -12.76 9.11 -10.11
C HIS A 74 -12.54 8.46 -8.74
N GLU A 75 -12.62 7.14 -8.73
CA GLU A 75 -12.32 6.25 -7.61
C GLU A 75 -11.09 5.39 -7.92
N VAL A 76 -10.42 4.91 -6.87
CA VAL A 76 -9.30 3.97 -7.03
C VAL A 76 -9.82 2.57 -7.35
N ALA A 77 -9.27 1.98 -8.39
CA ALA A 77 -9.41 0.58 -8.71
C ALA A 77 -8.04 -0.07 -8.81
N MET A 78 -7.99 -1.36 -8.50
CA MET A 78 -6.78 -2.15 -8.60
C MET A 78 -6.91 -3.19 -9.71
N GLY A 79 -5.93 -3.21 -10.60
CA GLY A 79 -5.72 -4.31 -11.54
C GLY A 79 -4.70 -5.28 -10.98
N PHE A 80 -4.99 -6.58 -11.09
CA PHE A 80 -4.02 -7.64 -10.79
C PHE A 80 -3.33 -8.05 -12.09
N THR A 81 -2.05 -7.71 -12.21
CA THR A 81 -1.21 -8.01 -13.36
C THR A 81 -0.69 -9.46 -13.25
N GLY A 82 -1.55 -10.43 -13.55
CA GLY A 82 -1.15 -11.85 -13.52
C GLY A 82 -2.28 -12.90 -13.54
N GLY A 83 -3.55 -12.51 -13.53
CA GLY A 83 -4.67 -13.44 -13.62
C GLY A 83 -5.89 -12.85 -14.31
N ASP A 84 -6.84 -13.71 -14.71
CA ASP A 84 -8.14 -13.33 -15.31
C ASP A 84 -9.04 -12.49 -14.38
N ALA A 85 -8.60 -12.22 -13.14
CA ALA A 85 -9.35 -11.49 -12.13
C ALA A 85 -9.67 -10.02 -12.51
N GLY A 86 -9.07 -9.49 -13.59
CA GLY A 86 -9.45 -8.21 -14.16
C GLY A 86 -9.19 -7.02 -13.24
N ILE A 87 -10.07 -6.01 -13.33
CA ILE A 87 -10.01 -4.78 -12.53
C ILE A 87 -11.04 -4.89 -11.40
N MET A 88 -10.61 -4.66 -10.16
CA MET A 88 -11.46 -4.62 -8.98
C MET A 88 -11.53 -3.21 -8.41
N ARG A 89 -12.73 -2.74 -8.04
CA ARG A 89 -12.87 -1.55 -7.18
C ARG A 89 -12.56 -1.97 -5.75
N ILE A 90 -11.52 -1.39 -5.15
CA ILE A 90 -11.12 -1.79 -3.80
C ILE A 90 -12.08 -1.17 -2.78
N GLU A 91 -12.45 -2.00 -1.82
CA GLU A 91 -13.25 -1.63 -0.66
C GLU A 91 -12.50 -1.92 0.66
N GLY A 92 -11.44 -2.73 0.62
CA GLY A 92 -10.59 -2.97 1.77
C GLY A 92 -9.32 -3.74 1.44
N LEU A 93 -8.38 -3.68 2.36
CA LEU A 93 -7.12 -4.41 2.33
C LEU A 93 -6.94 -5.12 3.68
N GLY A 94 -6.35 -6.31 3.66
CA GLY A 94 -5.92 -7.01 4.88
C GLY A 94 -4.62 -7.76 4.66
N PHE A 95 -4.01 -8.16 5.77
CA PHE A 95 -2.87 -9.07 5.77
C PHE A 95 -3.06 -10.15 6.83
N TYR A 96 -2.37 -11.27 6.65
CA TYR A 96 -2.27 -12.32 7.65
C TYR A 96 -0.81 -12.80 7.68
N ALA A 97 -0.15 -12.58 8.82
CA ALA A 97 1.26 -12.90 8.98
C ALA A 97 1.50 -14.41 8.84
N PRO A 98 2.62 -14.82 8.21
CA PRO A 98 3.71 -13.96 7.78
C PRO A 98 3.61 -13.42 6.34
N ASP A 99 2.69 -13.94 5.53
CA ASP A 99 2.87 -13.93 4.07
C ASP A 99 1.62 -13.71 3.22
N ILE A 100 0.42 -13.61 3.79
CA ILE A 100 -0.82 -13.43 3.02
C ILE A 100 -1.24 -11.96 2.97
N ILE A 101 -1.59 -11.49 1.76
CA ILE A 101 -2.29 -10.23 1.52
C ILE A 101 -3.66 -10.53 0.92
N THR A 102 -4.68 -9.80 1.37
CA THR A 102 -6.05 -9.93 0.87
C THR A 102 -6.59 -8.59 0.42
N PHE A 103 -7.16 -8.56 -0.78
CA PHE A 103 -7.89 -7.41 -1.32
C PHE A 103 -9.38 -7.74 -1.34
N TYR A 104 -10.18 -6.82 -0.84
CA TYR A 104 -11.63 -6.90 -0.85
C TYR A 104 -12.18 -5.84 -1.79
N GLY A 105 -13.20 -6.19 -2.55
CA GLY A 105 -13.83 -5.23 -3.44
C GLY A 105 -14.97 -5.81 -4.26
N SER A 106 -15.24 -5.12 -5.36
CA SER A 106 -16.24 -5.53 -6.34
C SER A 106 -15.66 -5.52 -7.75
N ASP A 107 -16.09 -6.47 -8.58
CA ASP A 107 -15.73 -6.49 -10.01
C ASP A 107 -16.47 -5.38 -10.80
N PRO A 108 -16.22 -5.23 -12.12
CA PRO A 108 -16.92 -4.23 -12.91
C PRO A 108 -18.44 -4.44 -13.01
N GLY A 109 -18.91 -5.68 -12.81
CA GLY A 109 -20.33 -6.04 -12.75
C GLY A 109 -20.98 -5.84 -11.38
N GLY A 110 -20.21 -5.42 -10.37
CA GLY A 110 -20.69 -5.21 -9.00
C GLY A 110 -20.75 -6.49 -8.16
N ALA A 111 -20.23 -7.62 -8.65
CA ALA A 111 -20.12 -8.83 -7.84
C ALA A 111 -19.03 -8.66 -6.79
N ARG A 112 -19.32 -9.09 -5.56
CA ARG A 112 -18.34 -9.09 -4.48
C ARG A 112 -17.19 -10.02 -4.82
N THR A 113 -15.98 -9.49 -4.80
CA THR A 113 -14.77 -10.20 -5.18
C THR A 113 -13.71 -10.05 -4.11
N GLN A 114 -12.97 -11.12 -3.87
CA GLN A 114 -11.86 -11.14 -2.94
C GLN A 114 -10.66 -11.80 -3.62
N GLN A 115 -9.52 -11.11 -3.62
CA GLN A 115 -8.26 -11.64 -4.12
C GLN A 115 -7.36 -11.93 -2.92
N ILE A 116 -6.94 -13.18 -2.77
CA ILE A 116 -6.01 -13.63 -1.73
C ILE A 116 -4.74 -14.07 -2.42
N GLN A 117 -3.59 -13.52 -2.01
CA GLN A 117 -2.31 -13.87 -2.61
C GLN A 117 -1.18 -13.85 -1.59
N HIS A 118 -0.14 -14.62 -1.88
CA HIS A 118 1.10 -14.56 -1.13
C HIS A 118 1.87 -13.27 -1.47
N VAL A 119 2.54 -12.68 -0.49
CA VAL A 119 3.25 -11.39 -0.62
C VAL A 119 4.36 -11.42 -1.68
N SER A 120 5.01 -12.57 -1.89
CA SER A 120 6.01 -12.74 -2.95
C SER A 120 5.43 -12.68 -4.37
N GLN A 121 4.11 -12.81 -4.53
CA GLN A 121 3.39 -12.73 -5.79
C GLN A 121 2.70 -11.38 -5.99
N LEU A 122 2.96 -10.42 -5.09
CA LEU A 122 2.31 -9.11 -5.10
C LEU A 122 2.63 -8.38 -6.41
N ASN A 123 1.60 -8.18 -7.22
CA ASN A 123 1.66 -7.36 -8.41
C ASN A 123 0.40 -6.50 -8.48
N VAL A 124 0.57 -5.19 -8.31
CA VAL A 124 -0.51 -4.24 -8.07
C VAL A 124 -0.42 -3.11 -9.09
N LEU A 125 -1.51 -2.89 -9.81
CA LEU A 125 -1.72 -1.72 -10.65
C LEU A 125 -2.83 -0.87 -10.04
N LEU A 126 -2.57 0.39 -9.71
CA LEU A 126 -3.62 1.35 -9.34
C LEU A 126 -4.10 2.09 -10.59
N ARG A 127 -5.42 2.19 -10.75
CA ARG A 127 -6.08 2.85 -11.88
C ARG A 127 -7.23 3.72 -11.38
N ALA A 128 -7.38 4.89 -11.98
CA ALA A 128 -8.57 5.71 -11.82
C ALA A 128 -9.73 5.14 -12.64
N LEU A 129 -10.87 4.89 -12.00
CA LEU A 129 -12.14 4.57 -12.68
C LEU A 129 -13.17 5.66 -12.38
N PRO A 130 -14.08 5.97 -13.30
CA PRO A 130 -15.22 6.84 -13.00
C PRO A 130 -16.01 6.30 -11.80
N LYS A 131 -16.44 7.20 -10.91
CA LYS A 131 -17.31 6.87 -9.78
C LYS A 131 -18.60 6.22 -10.27
N HIS A 132 -19.21 5.40 -9.40
CA HIS A 132 -20.50 4.79 -9.74
C HIS A 132 -21.56 5.88 -9.92
N VAL A 133 -22.38 5.80 -10.98
CA VAL A 133 -23.41 6.81 -11.31
C VAL A 133 -24.41 7.00 -10.16
N ASP A 134 -24.64 5.95 -9.37
CA ASP A 134 -25.55 5.93 -8.24
C ASP A 134 -24.93 6.42 -6.92
N GLN A 135 -23.66 6.85 -6.90
CA GLN A 135 -23.00 7.36 -5.69
C GLN A 135 -22.67 8.86 -5.81
N PRO A 136 -23.16 9.71 -4.88
CA PRO A 136 -22.93 11.14 -4.94
C PRO A 136 -21.47 11.52 -4.68
N GLU A 137 -20.78 10.77 -3.81
CA GLU A 137 -19.38 11.00 -3.41
C GLU A 137 -18.51 9.78 -3.76
N PRO A 138 -17.26 9.99 -4.24
CA PRO A 138 -16.34 8.88 -4.52
C PRO A 138 -15.90 8.18 -3.24
N LYS A 139 -15.88 6.85 -3.23
CA LYS A 139 -15.30 6.07 -2.13
C LYS A 139 -13.77 6.26 -2.11
N ARG A 140 -13.30 7.07 -1.16
CA ARG A 140 -11.87 7.23 -0.84
C ARG A 140 -11.49 6.29 0.31
N ILE A 141 -10.91 5.15 0.00
CA ILE A 141 -10.59 4.12 0.99
C ILE A 141 -9.23 4.36 1.64
N GLY A 142 -8.28 4.99 0.95
CA GLY A 142 -6.90 5.17 1.39
C GLY A 142 -6.81 5.94 2.70
N PHE A 143 -7.61 6.99 2.85
CA PHE A 143 -7.68 7.77 4.09
C PHE A 143 -8.24 6.97 5.27
N ARG A 144 -9.27 6.15 5.03
CA ARG A 144 -9.83 5.28 6.07
C ARG A 144 -8.84 4.18 6.47
N LEU A 145 -8.14 3.61 5.50
CA LEU A 145 -7.11 2.61 5.74
C LEU A 145 -5.94 3.17 6.57
N VAL A 146 -5.51 4.41 6.31
CA VAL A 146 -4.51 5.09 7.16
C VAL A 146 -5.05 5.35 8.55
N GLN A 147 -6.29 5.83 8.68
CA GLN A 147 -6.90 6.06 9.98
C GLN A 147 -7.00 4.77 10.81
N ASP A 148 -7.38 3.65 10.19
CA ASP A 148 -7.42 2.34 10.86
C ASP A 148 -6.01 1.89 11.26
N LEU A 149 -5.00 2.12 10.40
CA LEU A 149 -3.60 1.85 10.71
C LEU A 149 -3.08 2.69 11.90
N GLU A 150 -3.59 3.91 12.08
CA GLU A 150 -3.22 4.79 13.20
C GLU A 150 -3.86 4.39 14.54
N ASN A 151 -5.05 3.80 14.48
CA ASN A 151 -5.83 3.39 15.65
C ASN A 151 -5.54 1.94 16.11
N GLY A 152 -4.86 1.14 15.30
CA GLY A 152 -4.31 -0.17 15.67
C GLY A 152 -3.03 -0.08 16.49
#